data_AF-A0A3B8MLJ9-F1
#
_entry.id   AF-A0A3B8MLJ9-F1
#
_cell.length_a   1.000
_cell.length_b   1.000
_cell.length_c   1.000
_cell.angle_alpha   90.00
_cell.angle_beta   90.00
_cell.angle_gamma   90.00
#
_symmetry.space_group_name_H-M   'P 1'
#
loop_
_entity.id
_entity.type
_entity.pdbx_description
1 polymer ?
#
loop_
_entity_poly.entity_id
_entity_poly.type
_entity_poly.pdbx_seq_one_letter_code
_entity_poly.pdbx_strand_id
1 'polypeptide(L)' 'MKAVIIKARNEQVRVDEVEVGEPAEDEVRIKTAASGVCHSDYSVIDGTIDREYPIIQGHEGAGVVDVVCDHVKSVRATE' A
#
# COMPACT_ATOMS: atom_id res chain seq x y z
N MET A 1 1.71 9.50 -7.21
CA MET A 1 2.86 9.00 -6.42
C MET A 1 3.40 7.72 -7.04
N LYS A 2 4.56 7.20 -6.59
CA LYS A 2 5.11 5.93 -7.11
C LYS A 2 4.65 4.76 -6.24
N ALA A 3 4.39 3.61 -6.86
CA ALA A 3 4.04 2.36 -6.18
C ALA A 3 4.68 1.15 -6.88
N VAL A 4 4.88 0.06 -6.13
CA VAL A 4 5.29 -1.23 -6.68
C VAL A 4 4.03 -1.99 -7.12
N ILE A 5 3.91 -2.28 -8.41
CA ILE A 5 2.75 -2.95 -9.01
C ILE A 5 3.17 -4.31 -9.56
N ILE A 6 2.36 -5.33 -9.25
CA ILE A 6 2.44 -6.66 -9.87
C ILE A 6 1.22 -6.82 -10.77
N LYS A 7 1.45 -6.92 -12.08
CA LYS A 7 0.38 -6.91 -13.09
C LYS A 7 -0.19 -8.30 -13.38
N ALA A 8 0.61 -9.34 -13.18
CA ALA A 8 0.19 -10.73 -13.32
C ALA A 8 1.12 -11.67 -12.52
N ARG A 9 0.64 -12.90 -12.33
CA ARG A 9 1.42 -13.99 -11.74
C ARG A 9 2.74 -14.21 -12.51
N ASN A 10 3.83 -14.43 -11.78
CA ASN A 10 5.19 -14.64 -12.28
C ASN A 10 5.75 -13.48 -13.12
N GLU A 11 5.13 -12.29 -13.07
CA GLU A 11 5.66 -11.11 -13.75
C GLU A 11 6.65 -10.36 -12.86
N GLN A 12 7.64 -9.70 -13.48
CA GLN A 12 8.55 -8.82 -12.76
C GLN A 12 7.79 -7.64 -12.13
N VAL A 13 8.12 -7.35 -10.87
CA VAL A 13 7.68 -6.13 -10.17
C VAL A 13 8.12 -4.88 -10.93
N ARG A 14 7.19 -3.93 -11.07
CA ARG A 14 7.47 -2.61 -11.66
C ARG A 14 7.15 -1.50 -10.68
N VAL A 15 7.89 -0.40 -10.79
CA VAL A 15 7.54 0.86 -10.14
C VAL A 15 6.84 1.73 -11.17
N ASP A 16 5.57 2.01 -10.96
CA ASP A 16 4.74 2.83 -11.82
C ASP A 16 4.16 4.02 -11.04
N GLU A 17 3.70 5.04 -11.75
CA GLU A 17 2.95 6.15 -11.16
C GLU A 17 1.48 5.78 -10.95
N VAL A 18 0.95 6.14 -9.80
CA VAL A 18 -0.45 5.92 -9.41
C VAL A 18 -1.04 7.20 -8.81
N GLU A 19 -2.33 7.40 -9.02
CA GLU A 19 -3.11 8.40 -8.32
C GLU A 19 -3.71 7.74 -7.06
N VAL A 20 -3.61 8.44 -5.94
CA VAL A 20 -4.27 8.05 -4.70
C VAL A 20 -5.34 9.08 -4.44
N GLY A 21 -6.59 8.62 -4.33
CA GLY A 21 -7.72 9.49 -4.05
C GLY A 21 -7.68 10.10 -2.65
N GLU A 22 -8.63 10.98 -2.37
CA GLU A 22 -8.83 11.46 -1.00
C GLU A 22 -9.43 10.34 -0.13
N PRO A 23 -8.99 10.20 1.13
CA PRO A 23 -9.53 9.19 2.04
C PRO A 23 -11.01 9.44 2.32
N ALA A 24 -11.79 8.35 2.45
CA ALA A 24 -13.18 8.41 2.88
C ALA A 24 -13.33 8.76 4.38
N GLU A 25 -14.56 8.98 4.84
CA GLU A 25 -14.85 9.52 6.19
C GLU A 25 -14.22 8.72 7.35
N ASP A 26 -14.09 7.40 7.20
CA ASP A 26 -13.53 6.45 8.17
C ASP A 26 -12.06 6.07 7.89
N GLU A 27 -11.40 6.73 6.93
CA GLU A 27 -10.06 6.40 6.48
C GLU A 27 -9.01 7.41 6.94
N VAL A 28 -7.75 6.98 6.85
CA VAL A 28 -6.58 7.86 7.01
C VAL A 28 -5.69 7.72 5.79
N ARG A 29 -4.99 8.80 5.44
CA ARG A 29 -3.86 8.72 4.51
C ARG A 29 -2.56 8.69 5.29
N ILE A 30 -1.67 7.82 4.82
CA ILE A 30 -0.34 7.65 5.40
C ILE A 30 0.68 7.99 4.33
N LYS A 31 1.59 8.90 4.66
CA LYS A 31 2.82 9.11 3.91
C LYS A 31 3.83 8.06 4.33
N THR A 32 3.89 6.96 3.57
CA THR A 32 4.81 5.85 3.81
C THR A 32 6.26 6.33 3.75
N ALA A 33 7.03 6.04 4.80
CA ALA A 33 8.47 6.34 4.88
C ALA A 33 9.32 5.11 4.54
N ALA A 34 8.89 3.93 4.98
CA ALA A 34 9.53 2.65 4.71
C ALA A 34 8.50 1.52 4.65
N SER A 35 8.85 0.43 3.98
CA SER A 35 8.14 -0.85 4.07
C SER A 35 9.16 -1.97 4.07
N GLY A 36 8.92 -2.97 4.93
CA GLY A 36 9.61 -4.26 4.84
C GLY A 36 9.26 -4.98 3.54
N VAL A 37 10.13 -5.92 3.15
CA VAL A 37 9.87 -6.89 2.08
C VAL A 37 9.87 -8.28 2.73
N CYS A 38 8.69 -8.88 2.77
CA CYS A 38 8.48 -10.18 3.38
C CYS A 38 8.36 -11.27 2.32
N HIS A 39 8.58 -12.51 2.73
CA HIS A 39 8.42 -13.67 1.85
C HIS A 39 6.98 -13.85 1.36
N SER A 40 5.98 -13.39 2.12
CA SER A 40 4.57 -13.41 1.69
C SER A 40 4.30 -12.43 0.55
N ASP A 41 5.05 -11.32 0.42
CA ASP A 41 4.95 -10.44 -0.74
C ASP A 41 5.40 -11.18 -2.01
N TYR A 42 6.50 -11.92 -1.91
CA TYR A 42 7.00 -12.79 -2.99
C TYR A 42 6.04 -13.95 -3.30
N SER A 43 5.42 -14.53 -2.28
CA SER A 43 4.44 -15.61 -2.46
C SER A 43 3.21 -15.18 -3.27
N VAL A 44 2.88 -13.88 -3.29
CA VAL A 44 1.87 -13.33 -4.20
C VAL A 44 2.43 -13.16 -5.61
N ILE A 45 3.73 -12.92 -5.80
CA ILE A 45 4.33 -12.82 -7.14
C ILE A 45 4.35 -14.20 -7.82
N ASP A 46 4.76 -15.25 -7.11
CA ASP A 46 4.84 -16.61 -7.66
C ASP A 46 3.49 -17.38 -7.67
N GLY A 47 2.48 -16.80 -7.01
CA GLY A 47 1.12 -17.34 -6.91
C GLY A 47 0.97 -18.50 -5.92
N THR A 48 1.89 -18.64 -4.96
CA THR A 48 1.71 -19.48 -3.77
C THR A 48 0.57 -18.94 -2.90
N ILE A 49 0.48 -17.62 -2.76
CA ILE A 49 -0.67 -16.92 -2.18
C ILE A 49 -1.49 -16.34 -3.34
N ASP A 50 -2.74 -16.79 -3.45
CA ASP A 50 -3.65 -16.34 -4.50
C ASP A 50 -4.24 -14.95 -4.19
N ARG A 51 -4.14 -14.05 -5.17
CA ARG A 51 -4.62 -12.66 -5.14
C ARG A 51 -5.05 -12.23 -6.53
N GLU A 52 -5.97 -11.28 -6.57
CA GLU A 52 -6.36 -10.62 -7.81
C GLU A 52 -5.28 -9.62 -8.24
N TYR A 53 -4.95 -9.62 -9.53
CA TYR A 53 -4.04 -8.66 -10.16
C TYR A 53 -4.82 -7.68 -11.05
N PRO A 54 -4.34 -6.44 -11.24
CA PRO A 54 -3.11 -5.87 -10.71
C PRO A 54 -3.19 -5.54 -9.22
N ILE A 55 -2.07 -5.68 -8.51
CA ILE A 55 -2.00 -5.42 -7.06
C ILE A 55 -0.78 -4.56 -6.69
N ILE A 56 -0.99 -3.62 -5.77
CA ILE A 56 0.08 -2.94 -5.04
C ILE A 56 0.35 -3.72 -3.76
N GLN A 57 1.57 -4.23 -3.61
CA GLN A 57 1.98 -5.03 -2.45
C GLN A 57 2.77 -4.23 -1.42
N GLY A 58 3.02 -4.85 -0.26
CA GLY A 58 3.68 -4.24 0.90
C GLY A 58 2.70 -4.14 2.07
N HIS A 59 2.93 -4.98 3.08
CA HIS A 59 2.09 -5.05 4.29
C HIS A 59 2.85 -4.74 5.58
N GLU A 60 4.13 -4.37 5.46
CA GLU A 60 5.03 -4.05 6.58
C GLU A 60 5.44 -2.57 6.53
N GLY A 61 4.46 -1.69 6.25
CA GLY A 61 4.67 -0.26 6.08
C GLY A 61 4.77 0.50 7.41
N ALA A 62 5.64 1.50 7.45
CA ALA A 62 5.71 2.50 8.50
C ALA A 62 5.82 3.90 7.88
N GLY A 63 5.13 4.87 8.48
CA GLY A 63 5.06 6.22 7.96
C GLY A 63 4.40 7.17 8.95
N VAL A 64 4.07 8.36 8.45
CA VAL A 64 3.34 9.37 9.21
C VAL A 64 1.94 9.52 8.65
N VAL A 65 0.97 9.74 9.51
CA VAL A 65 -0.40 10.06 9.09
C VAL A 65 -0.41 11.51 8.59
N ASP A 66 -0.70 11.73 7.31
CA ASP A 66 -0.75 13.07 6.71
C ASP A 66 -2.18 13.62 6.62
N VAL A 67 -3.19 12.76 6.50
CA VAL A 67 -4.62 13.14 6.51
C VAL A 67 -5.41 12.21 7.43
N VAL A 68 -6.33 12.80 8.21
CA VAL A 68 -7.28 12.09 9.06
C VAL A 68 -8.68 12.61 8.76
N CYS A 69 -9.62 11.71 8.44
CA CYS A 69 -11.01 12.05 8.18
C CYS A 69 -11.86 12.11 9.45
N ASP A 70 -13.03 12.74 9.35
CA ASP A 70 -13.83 13.18 10.50
C ASP A 70 -14.25 12.06 11.45
N HIS A 71 -14.49 10.85 10.97
CA HIS A 71 -14.94 9.75 11.82
C HIS A 71 -13.81 9.03 12.55
N VAL A 72 -12.56 9.23 12.13
CA VAL A 72 -11.40 8.60 12.76
C VAL A 72 -11.07 9.28 14.10
N LYS A 73 -11.14 8.52 15.21
CA LYS A 73 -10.85 9.02 16.57
C LYS A 73 -9.59 8.43 17.22
N SER A 74 -8.99 7.43 16.57
CA SER A 74 -7.90 6.62 17.15
C SER A 74 -6.50 7.17 16.89
N VAL A 75 -6.34 8.04 15.90
CA VAL A 75 -5.06 8.62 15.48
C VAL A 75 -5.24 10.10 15.12
N ARG A 76 -4.12 10.82 14.95
CA ARG A 76 -4.09 12.22 14.51
C ARG A 76 -3.06 12.40 13.40
N ALA A 77 -3.26 13.41 12.56
CA ALA A 77 -2.25 13.82 11.59
C ALA A 77 -0.96 14.29 12.32
N THR A 78 0.19 14.03 11.71
CA THR A 78 1.50 14.48 12.19
C THR A 78 1.81 15.85 11.60
N GLU A 79 2.30 16.78 12.44
CA GLU A 79 2.76 18.12 12.01
C GLU A 79 4.04 18.08 11.17
#